data_AF-A0A1F3A2Q4-F1
#
_entry.id   AF-A0A1F3A2Q4-F1
#
_cell.length_a   1.000
_cell.length_b   1.000
_cell.length_c   1.000
_cell.angle_alpha   90.00
_cell.angle_beta   90.00
_cell.angle_gamma   90.00
#
_symmetry.space_group_name_H-M   'P 1'
#
loop_
_entity.id
_entity.type
_entity.pdbx_description
1 polymer ?
#
loop_
_entity_poly.entity_id
_entity_poly.type
_entity_poly.pdbx_seq_one_letter_code
_entity_poly.pdbx_strand_id
1 'polypeptide(L)'
;MADAYRFGIALALAQSVDPPEISAGTVFSVATIDPDQSLKNAIQMLMGDKLHGLPVYRMAERLADWGVQELAAQADKGDIDFVTIFDQLKAASTA
;
A
#
# COMPACT_ATOMS: atom_id res chain seq x y z
N MET A 1 -10.52 -2.76 -9.24
CA MET A 1 -9.05 -2.71 -9.43
C MET A 1 -8.45 -1.50 -8.73
N ALA A 2 -8.87 -0.27 -9.03
CA ALA A 2 -8.38 0.95 -8.36
C ALA A 2 -8.51 0.93 -6.82
N ASP A 3 -9.66 0.51 -6.30
CA ASP A 3 -9.88 0.45 -4.84
C ASP A 3 -9.02 -0.62 -4.16
N ALA A 4 -8.72 -1.73 -4.84
CA ALA A 4 -7.81 -2.76 -4.33
C ALA A 4 -6.38 -2.21 -4.18
N TYR A 5 -5.93 -1.35 -5.10
CA TYR A 5 -4.63 -0.70 -5.00
C TYR A 5 -4.59 0.33 -3.87
N ARG A 6 -5.65 1.16 -3.74
CA ARG A 6 -5.77 2.12 -2.63
C ARG A 6 -5.74 1.41 -1.28
N PHE A 7 -6.48 0.31 -1.17
CA PHE A 7 -6.48 -0.51 0.03
C PHE A 7 -5.11 -1.15 0.27
N GLY A 8 -4.46 -1.71 -0.74
CA GLY A 8 -3.12 -2.30 -0.63
C GLY A 8 -2.07 -1.29 -0.16
N ILE A 9 -2.10 -0.06 -0.70
CA ILE A 9 -1.25 1.05 -0.24
C ILE A 9 -1.52 1.37 1.24
N ALA A 10 -2.79 1.52 1.62
CA ALA A 10 -3.17 1.84 3.00
C ALA A 10 -2.74 0.73 3.98
N LEU A 11 -2.91 -0.54 3.59
CA LEU A 11 -2.50 -1.70 4.37
C LEU A 11 -0.98 -1.70 4.57
N ALA A 12 -0.20 -1.51 3.51
CA ALA A 12 1.26 -1.47 3.56
C ALA A 12 1.78 -0.33 4.46
N LEU A 13 1.20 0.87 4.32
CA LEU A 13 1.56 2.04 5.14
C LEU A 13 1.26 1.80 6.62
N ALA A 14 0.08 1.29 6.94
CA ALA A 14 -0.31 1.04 8.32
C ALA A 14 0.51 -0.07 8.98
N GLN A 15 0.98 -1.05 8.22
CA GLN A 15 1.92 -2.06 8.71
C GLN A 15 3.38 -1.58 8.71
N SER A 16 3.65 -0.32 8.37
CA SER A 16 5.00 0.26 8.31
C SER A 16 5.98 -0.53 7.43
N VAL A 17 5.48 -1.14 6.36
CA VAL A 17 6.26 -1.98 5.45
C VAL A 17 7.20 -1.13 4.60
N ASP A 18 8.45 -1.58 4.45
CA ASP A 18 9.34 -1.17 3.36
C ASP A 18 9.22 -2.20 2.23
N PRO A 19 8.38 -1.96 1.21
CA PRO A 19 8.03 -2.98 0.22
C PRO A 19 9.23 -3.29 -0.66
N PRO A 20 9.45 -4.51 -1.17
CA PRO A 20 10.59 -4.83 -2.03
C PRO A 20 10.55 -4.06 -3.37
N GLU A 21 11.67 -4.07 -4.10
CA GLU A 21 11.69 -3.55 -5.47
C GLU A 21 10.86 -4.45 -6.39
N ILE A 22 10.12 -3.83 -7.32
CA ILE A 22 9.30 -4.54 -8.31
C ILE A 22 9.98 -4.50 -9.68
N SER A 23 10.10 -5.66 -10.33
CA SER A 23 10.80 -5.81 -11.62
C SER A 23 9.95 -5.41 -12.83
N ALA A 24 8.65 -5.20 -12.66
CA ALA A 24 7.72 -4.82 -13.72
C ALA A 24 6.90 -3.56 -13.36
N GLY A 25 6.39 -2.87 -14.39
CA GLY A 25 5.35 -1.87 -14.20
C GLY A 25 4.07 -2.54 -13.72
N THR A 26 3.36 -1.90 -12.78
CA THR A 26 2.09 -2.42 -12.28
C THR A 26 1.06 -2.46 -13.42
N VAL A 27 0.14 -3.44 -13.40
CA VAL A 27 -0.93 -3.59 -14.41
C VAL A 27 -1.81 -2.34 -14.49
N PHE A 28 -1.92 -1.60 -13.38
CA PHE A 28 -2.60 -0.32 -13.30
C PHE A 28 -1.61 0.75 -12.85
N SER A 29 -1.55 1.86 -13.59
CA SER A 29 -0.74 3.02 -13.21
C SER A 29 -1.34 3.69 -11.97
N VAL A 30 -0.55 3.83 -10.91
CA VAL A 30 -0.98 4.50 -9.67
C VAL A 30 -1.35 5.97 -9.91
N ALA A 31 -0.80 6.60 -10.97
CA ALA A 31 -1.17 7.96 -11.34
C ALA A 31 -2.66 8.12 -11.69
N THR A 32 -3.34 7.04 -12.09
CA THR A 32 -4.78 7.08 -12.45
C THR A 32 -5.70 6.95 -11.23
N ILE A 33 -5.19 6.47 -10.09
CA ILE A 33 -5.98 6.26 -8.87
C ILE A 33 -5.81 7.41 -7.86
N ASP A 34 -4.96 8.39 -8.16
CA ASP A 34 -4.65 9.55 -7.31
C ASP A 34 -4.88 10.90 -8.05
N PRO A 35 -6.08 11.17 -8.58
CA PRO A 35 -6.33 12.37 -9.39
C PRO A 35 -6.19 13.67 -8.58
N ASP A 36 -6.39 13.61 -7.25
CA ASP A 36 -6.31 14.75 -6.33
C ASP A 36 -4.97 14.83 -5.57
N GLN A 37 -4.03 13.92 -5.86
CA GLN A 37 -2.73 13.81 -5.20
C GLN A 37 -2.79 13.53 -3.68
N SER A 38 -3.94 13.10 -3.17
CA SER A 38 -4.12 12.76 -1.76
C SER A 38 -3.22 11.61 -1.32
N LEU A 39 -3.06 10.57 -2.16
CA LEU A 39 -2.19 9.42 -1.87
C LEU A 39 -0.72 9.83 -1.91
N LYS A 40 -0.31 10.57 -2.93
CA LYS A 40 1.04 11.12 -3.02
C LYS A 40 1.41 11.90 -1.77
N ASN A 41 0.54 12.81 -1.33
CA ASN A 41 0.79 13.62 -0.15
C ASN A 41 0.87 12.77 1.12
N ALA A 42 -0.03 11.79 1.29
CA ALA A 42 -0.01 10.88 2.43
C ALA A 42 1.26 10.03 2.48
N ILE A 43 1.67 9.42 1.36
CA ILE A 43 2.90 8.62 1.27
C ILE A 43 4.11 9.49 1.59
N GLN A 44 4.19 10.70 1.01
CA GLN A 44 5.31 11.60 1.25
C GLN A 44 5.40 12.04 2.72
N MET A 45 4.27 12.30 3.37
CA MET A 45 4.21 12.66 4.78
C MET A 45 4.58 11.50 5.71
N LEU A 46 4.11 10.28 5.42
CA LEU A 46 4.30 9.11 6.28
C LEU A 46 5.66 8.45 6.10
N MET A 47 6.20 8.43 4.88
CA MET A 47 7.45 7.74 4.59
C MET A 47 8.67 8.65 4.67
N GLY A 48 8.56 9.93 4.31
CA GLY A 48 9.67 10.88 4.37
C GLY A 48 10.96 10.32 3.75
N ASP A 49 12.01 10.18 4.57
CA ASP A 49 13.31 9.66 4.15
C ASP A 49 13.29 8.18 3.71
N LYS A 50 12.28 7.40 4.14
CA LYS A 50 12.06 6.01 3.69
C LYS A 50 11.65 5.91 2.21
N LEU A 51 11.48 7.04 1.52
CA LEU A 51 11.36 7.04 0.06
C LEU A 51 12.67 6.69 -0.63
N HIS A 52 13.82 6.77 0.05
CA HIS A 52 15.14 6.45 -0.51
C HIS A 52 15.47 7.20 -1.81
N GLY A 53 14.94 8.43 -1.96
CA GLY A 53 15.10 9.23 -3.17
C GLY A 53 14.27 8.73 -4.38
N LEU A 54 13.42 7.71 -4.20
CA LEU A 54 12.55 7.23 -5.26
C LEU A 54 11.41 8.22 -5.54
N PRO A 55 10.90 8.28 -6.79
CA PRO A 55 9.66 8.98 -7.08
C PRO A 55 8.52 8.44 -6.21
N VAL A 56 7.71 9.32 -5.62
CA VAL A 56 6.61 8.93 -4.72
C VAL A 56 5.67 7.91 -5.37
N TYR A 57 5.34 8.08 -6.65
CA TYR A 57 4.48 7.12 -7.36
C TYR A 57 5.14 5.76 -7.61
N ARG A 58 6.48 5.71 -7.70
CA ARG A 58 7.20 4.42 -7.75
C ARG A 58 7.13 3.70 -6.42
N MET A 59 7.20 4.44 -5.31
CA MET A 59 6.94 3.85 -3.99
C MET A 59 5.49 3.40 -3.86
N ALA A 60 4.54 4.21 -4.34
CA ALA A 60 3.13 3.86 -4.33
C ALA A 60 2.83 2.57 -5.11
N GLU A 61 3.52 2.33 -6.23
CA GLU A 61 3.46 1.06 -6.96
C GLU A 61 3.96 -0.13 -6.13
N ARG A 62 5.11 0.02 -5.44
CA ARG A 62 5.66 -1.03 -4.57
C ARG A 62 4.72 -1.35 -3.40
N LEU A 63 4.16 -0.32 -2.77
CA LEU A 63 3.18 -0.47 -1.68
C LEU A 63 1.90 -1.17 -2.16
N ALA A 64 1.40 -0.79 -3.34
CA ALA A 64 0.22 -1.40 -3.93
C ALA A 64 0.45 -2.88 -4.27
N ASP A 65 1.57 -3.20 -4.91
CA ASP A 65 1.95 -4.56 -5.27
C ASP A 65 2.08 -5.46 -4.03
N TRP A 66 2.80 -4.98 -3.01
CA TRP A 66 2.92 -5.69 -1.75
C TRP A 66 1.55 -5.92 -1.10
N GLY A 67 0.69 -4.90 -1.02
CA GLY A 67 -0.60 -5.02 -0.37
C GLY A 67 -1.57 -5.97 -1.08
N VAL A 68 -1.52 -6.02 -2.42
CA VAL A 68 -2.30 -6.99 -3.21
C VAL A 68 -1.78 -8.41 -3.01
N GLN A 69 -0.46 -8.60 -2.98
CA GLN A 69 0.13 -9.92 -2.71
C GLN A 69 -0.18 -10.41 -1.29
N GLU A 70 -0.15 -9.52 -0.31
CA GLU A 70 -0.50 -9.84 1.08
C GLU A 70 -1.97 -10.29 1.18
N LEU A 71 -2.89 -9.55 0.55
CA LEU A 71 -4.29 -9.94 0.48
C LEU A 71 -4.51 -11.29 -0.21
N ALA A 72 -3.80 -11.54 -1.31
CA ALA A 72 -3.86 -12.81 -2.02
C ALA A 72 -3.36 -13.96 -1.12
N ALA A 73 -2.23 -13.76 -0.42
CA ALA A 73 -1.68 -14.76 0.49
C ALA A 73 -2.59 -15.05 1.70
N GLN A 74 -3.35 -14.07 2.17
CA GLN A 74 -4.37 -14.28 3.20
C GLN A 74 -5.60 -15.01 2.66
N ALA A 75 -6.05 -14.67 1.44
CA ALA A 75 -7.16 -15.36 0.78
C ALA A 75 -6.84 -16.86 0.54
N ASP A 76 -5.63 -17.18 0.09
CA ASP A 76 -5.18 -18.55 -0.15
C ASP A 76 -5.19 -19.43 1.11
N LYS A 77 -5.12 -18.82 2.30
CA LYS A 77 -5.15 -19.53 3.60
C LYS A 77 -6.58 -19.87 4.07
N GLY A 78 -7.60 -19.49 3.32
CA GLY A 78 -8.96 -20.03 3.47
C GLY A 78 -10.04 -19.02 3.82
N ASP A 79 -9.71 -17.78 4.18
CA ASP A 79 -10.59 -16.60 4.16
C ASP A 79 -9.79 -15.33 4.52
N ILE A 80 -10.14 -14.18 3.91
CA ILE A 80 -9.62 -12.88 4.34
C ILE A 80 -10.42 -12.43 5.58
N ASP A 81 -9.77 -12.42 6.74
CA ASP A 81 -10.34 -11.84 7.96
C ASP A 81 -10.16 -10.32 7.99
N PHE A 82 -11.06 -9.62 7.31
CA PHE A 82 -11.09 -8.16 7.30
C PHE A 82 -11.24 -7.55 8.70
N VAL A 83 -11.89 -8.25 9.64
CA VAL A 83 -12.05 -7.73 11.02
C VAL A 83 -10.68 -7.64 11.68
N THR A 84 -9.91 -8.73 11.64
CA THR A 84 -8.55 -8.76 12.19
C THR A 84 -7.64 -7.73 11.50
N ILE A 85 -7.72 -7.60 10.17
CA ILE A 85 -6.95 -6.57 9.43
C ILE A 85 -7.32 -5.18 9.96
N PHE A 86 -8.61 -4.85 10.04
CA PHE A 86 -9.02 -3.51 10.50
C PHE A 86 -8.61 -3.21 11.94
N ASP A 87 -8.57 -4.21 12.81
CA ASP A 87 -8.12 -4.02 14.19
C ASP A 87 -6.60 -3.79 14.28
N GLN A 88 -5.81 -4.47 13.44
CA GLN A 88 -4.37 -4.18 13.30
C GLN A 88 -4.13 -2.74 12.81
N LEU A 89 -4.92 -2.29 11.83
CA LEU A 89 -4.81 -0.92 11.29
C LEU A 89 -5.15 0.15 12.35
N LYS A 90 -6.18 -0.08 13.18
CA LYS A 90 -6.53 0.84 14.27
C LYS A 90 -5.42 0.93 15.32
N ALA A 91 -4.83 -0.20 15.70
CA ALA A 91 -3.76 -0.23 16.69
C ALA A 91 -2.52 0.55 16.24
N ALA A 92 -2.15 0.45 14.95
CA ALA A 92 -1.04 1.19 14.36
C ALA A 92 -1.27 2.71 14.28
N SER A 93 -2.54 3.15 14.25
CA SER A 93 -2.89 4.58 14.16
C SER A 93 -2.99 5.29 15.52
N THR A 94 -2.84 4.54 16.63
CA THR A 94 -2.89 5.05 18.02
C THR A 94 -1.53 5.08 18.74
N ALA A 95 -0.45 4.70 18.05
CA ALA A 95 0.93 4.71 18.55
C ALA A 95 1.72 5.89 17.93
#